data_AF-A0A962C670-F1
#
_entry.id   AF-A0A962C670-F1
#
_cell.length_a   1.000
_cell.length_b   1.000
_cell.length_c   1.000
_cell.angle_alpha   90.00
_cell.angle_beta   90.00
_cell.angle_gamma   90.00
#
_symmetry.space_group_name_H-M   'P 1'
#
loop_
_entity.id
_entity.type
_entity.pdbx_description
1 polymer ?
#
loop_
_entity_poly.entity_id
_entity_poly.type
_entity_poly.pdbx_seq_one_letter_code
_entity_poly.pdbx_strand_id
1 'polypeptide(L)'
;RAKARGRQCHAIFDEHLRAEAMRALDLEGDLRRALVRREFEPHFQSIVSLETGNVLGYEALLRWNHPTRGLLLPADFLHAAEENGCIEQIDWQMFAMACEQAQRLPESTYVSINVSARRLRVPDFDEIALRTIENSGLQP
;
A
#
# COMPACT_ATOMS: atom_id res chain seq x y z
N ARG A 1 -1.98 47.66 -22.78
CA ARG A 1 -0.81 46.86 -22.35
C ARG A 1 -0.79 46.81 -20.82
N ALA A 2 -0.49 45.62 -20.28
CA ALA A 2 -0.01 45.34 -18.90
C ALA A 2 -1.00 45.31 -17.72
N LYS A 3 -0.88 44.20 -16.94
CA LYS A 3 -1.38 43.91 -15.57
C LYS A 3 -2.88 43.63 -15.37
N ALA A 4 -3.37 42.48 -15.85
CA ALA A 4 -4.60 41.86 -15.31
C ALA A 4 -4.50 40.34 -15.09
N ARG A 5 -3.53 39.65 -15.69
CA ARG A 5 -3.44 38.17 -15.66
C ARG A 5 -2.62 37.56 -14.51
N GLY A 6 -1.91 38.36 -13.71
CA GLY A 6 -1.01 37.82 -12.66
C GLY A 6 -1.70 37.47 -11.33
N ARG A 7 -2.72 38.24 -10.93
CA ARG A 7 -3.35 38.09 -9.60
C ARG A 7 -4.36 36.95 -9.53
N GLN A 8 -5.04 36.65 -10.64
CA GLN A 8 -5.98 35.53 -10.73
C GLN A 8 -5.26 34.17 -10.80
N CYS A 9 -4.14 34.06 -11.52
CA CYS A 9 -3.37 32.80 -11.54
C CYS A 9 -2.77 32.47 -10.18
N HIS A 10 -2.30 33.47 -9.42
CA HIS A 10 -1.78 33.24 -8.07
C HIS A 10 -2.87 32.78 -7.09
N ALA A 11 -4.07 33.36 -7.17
CA ALA A 11 -5.21 32.96 -6.32
C ALA A 11 -5.72 31.55 -6.65
N ILE A 12 -5.79 31.17 -7.93
CA ILE A 12 -6.18 29.81 -8.35
C ILE A 12 -5.09 28.79 -7.94
N PHE A 13 -3.81 29.18 -8.06
CA PHE A 13 -2.70 28.34 -7.61
C PHE A 13 -2.71 28.16 -6.10
N ASP A 14 -2.90 29.21 -5.31
CA ASP A 14 -3.04 29.15 -3.85
C ASP A 14 -4.23 28.28 -3.42
N GLU A 15 -5.37 28.39 -4.09
CA GLU A 15 -6.56 27.59 -3.76
C GLU A 15 -6.39 26.11 -4.12
N HIS A 16 -5.74 25.81 -5.25
CA HIS A 16 -5.37 24.44 -5.62
C HIS A 16 -4.37 23.85 -4.63
N LEU A 17 -3.32 24.60 -4.29
CA LEU A 17 -2.30 24.20 -3.32
C LEU A 17 -2.91 23.97 -1.94
N ARG A 18 -3.84 24.82 -1.52
CA ARG A 18 -4.57 24.70 -0.25
C ARG A 18 -5.51 23.50 -0.25
N ALA A 19 -6.18 23.22 -1.36
CA ALA A 19 -7.03 22.04 -1.51
C ALA A 19 -6.22 20.73 -1.57
N GLU A 20 -5.01 20.75 -2.13
CA GLU A 20 -4.07 19.61 -2.08
C GLU A 20 -3.52 19.42 -0.67
N ALA A 21 -3.10 20.49 0.00
CA ALA A 21 -2.63 20.44 1.39
C ALA A 21 -3.73 19.94 2.35
N MET A 22 -4.98 20.38 2.19
CA MET A 22 -6.11 19.86 2.97
C MET A 22 -6.40 18.39 2.66
N ARG A 23 -6.35 17.98 1.38
CA ARG A 23 -6.51 16.57 0.99
C ARG A 23 -5.41 15.67 1.56
N ALA A 24 -4.18 16.17 1.68
CA ALA A 24 -3.05 15.46 2.29
C ALA A 24 -3.19 15.36 3.81
N LEU A 25 -3.56 16.45 4.50
CA LEU A 25 -3.79 16.46 5.96
C LEU A 25 -4.92 15.51 6.39
N ASP A 26 -6.02 15.46 5.63
CA ASP A 26 -7.10 14.50 5.90
C ASP A 26 -6.61 13.05 5.79
N LEU A 27 -5.75 12.79 4.80
CA LEU A 27 -5.23 11.45 4.52
C LEU A 27 -4.30 10.95 5.64
N GLU A 28 -3.47 11.80 6.23
CA GLU A 28 -2.62 11.42 7.36
C GLU A 28 -3.44 10.95 8.58
N GLY A 29 -4.52 11.67 8.90
CA GLY A 29 -5.43 11.28 9.96
C GLY A 29 -6.16 9.98 9.65
N ASP A 30 -6.55 9.79 8.39
CA ASP A 30 -7.23 8.58 7.91
C ASP A 30 -6.31 7.35 7.93
N LEU A 31 -5.03 7.47 7.58
CA LEU A 31 -4.09 6.34 7.56
C LEU A 31 -3.95 5.65 8.94
N ARG A 32 -3.85 6.42 10.02
CA ARG A 32 -3.79 5.86 11.37
C ARG A 32 -5.10 5.16 11.76
N ARG A 33 -6.24 5.72 11.36
CA ARG A 33 -7.55 5.08 11.58
C ARG A 33 -7.68 3.79 10.78
N ALA A 34 -7.23 3.80 9.53
CA ALA A 34 -7.29 2.67 8.62
C ALA A 34 -6.49 1.47 9.15
N LEU A 35 -5.33 1.71 9.74
CA LEU A 35 -4.54 0.67 10.43
C LEU A 35 -5.35 -0.02 11.54
N VAL A 36 -5.94 0.79 12.43
CA VAL A 36 -6.75 0.29 13.56
C VAL A 36 -8.01 -0.43 13.08
N ARG A 37 -8.65 0.10 12.03
CA ARG A 37 -9.90 -0.44 11.46
C ARG A 37 -9.69 -1.58 10.47
N ARG A 38 -8.45 -1.95 10.17
CA ARG A 38 -8.08 -2.96 9.18
C ARG A 38 -8.70 -2.68 7.81
N GLU A 39 -8.56 -1.45 7.34
CA GLU A 39 -9.09 -1.02 6.03
C GLU A 39 -8.14 -1.34 4.87
N PHE A 40 -6.93 -1.86 5.16
CA PHE A 40 -5.98 -2.32 4.14
C PHE A 40 -6.16 -3.80 3.84
N GLU A 41 -5.98 -4.19 2.58
CA GLU A 41 -6.03 -5.60 2.16
C GLU A 41 -5.09 -5.91 0.99
N PRO A 42 -4.65 -7.18 0.85
CA PRO A 42 -3.97 -7.66 -0.34
C PRO A 42 -4.96 -8.05 -1.43
N HIS A 43 -4.74 -7.52 -2.64
CA HIS A 43 -5.30 -8.07 -3.87
C HIS A 43 -4.24 -8.90 -4.57
N PHE A 44 -4.60 -10.08 -5.06
CA PHE A 44 -3.66 -11.00 -5.71
C PHE A 44 -3.77 -10.92 -7.23
N GLN A 45 -2.71 -10.43 -7.88
CA GLN A 45 -2.61 -10.40 -9.34
C GLN A 45 -1.84 -11.64 -9.83
N SER A 46 -2.43 -12.43 -10.73
CA SER A 46 -1.79 -13.63 -11.27
C SER A 46 -0.57 -13.31 -12.13
N ILE A 47 0.52 -14.02 -11.90
CA ILE A 47 1.72 -14.04 -12.73
C ILE A 47 1.66 -15.30 -13.60
N VAL A 48 1.75 -15.14 -14.92
CA VAL A 48 1.54 -16.23 -15.89
C VAL A 48 2.79 -16.48 -16.73
N SER A 49 3.00 -17.74 -17.10
CA SER A 49 3.98 -18.13 -18.12
C SER A 49 3.50 -17.67 -19.49
N LEU A 50 4.30 -16.88 -20.19
CA LEU A 50 3.96 -16.43 -21.55
C LEU A 50 4.02 -17.56 -22.58
N GLU A 51 4.77 -18.63 -22.31
CA GLU A 51 4.89 -19.80 -23.19
C GLU A 51 3.68 -20.73 -23.05
N THR A 52 3.24 -21.00 -21.83
CA THR A 52 2.21 -22.03 -21.54
C THR A 52 0.85 -21.47 -21.17
N GLY A 53 0.77 -20.18 -20.78
CA GLY A 53 -0.43 -19.56 -20.23
C GLY A 53 -0.76 -19.96 -18.79
N ASN A 54 0.03 -20.85 -18.18
CA ASN A 54 -0.20 -21.33 -16.82
C ASN A 54 0.14 -20.26 -15.79
N VAL A 55 -0.64 -20.22 -14.70
CA VAL A 55 -0.34 -19.37 -13.54
C VAL A 55 0.87 -19.96 -12.79
N LEU A 56 1.90 -19.14 -12.62
CA LEU A 56 3.12 -19.47 -11.88
C LEU A 56 3.02 -19.01 -10.41
N GLY A 57 2.35 -17.89 -10.18
CA GLY A 57 2.33 -17.23 -8.89
C GLY A 57 1.34 -16.08 -8.84
N TYR A 58 1.34 -15.36 -7.72
CA TYR A 58 0.54 -14.17 -7.51
C TYR A 58 1.38 -13.07 -6.88
N GLU A 59 1.18 -11.82 -7.32
CA GLU A 59 1.68 -10.64 -6.64
C GLU A 59 0.61 -10.10 -5.69
N ALA A 60 0.96 -9.96 -4.41
CA ALA A 60 0.14 -9.31 -3.41
C ALA A 60 0.29 -7.79 -3.49
N LEU A 61 -0.78 -7.12 -3.89
CA LEU A 61 -0.84 -5.68 -4.10
C LEU A 61 -1.69 -5.02 -3.02
N LEU A 62 -1.11 -4.05 -2.33
CA LEU A 62 -1.77 -3.25 -1.31
C LEU A 62 -2.97 -2.47 -1.89
N ARG A 63 -4.10 -2.55 -1.18
CA ARG A 63 -5.29 -1.74 -1.40
C ARG A 63 -5.78 -1.14 -0.10
N TRP A 64 -6.42 0.02 -0.18
CA TRP A 64 -7.11 0.62 0.95
C TRP A 64 -8.59 0.80 0.63
N ASN A 65 -9.44 0.08 1.35
CA ASN A 65 -10.89 0.25 1.34
C ASN A 65 -11.30 1.46 2.19
N HIS A 66 -11.12 2.65 1.63
CA HIS A 66 -11.43 3.88 2.33
C HIS A 66 -12.95 4.07 2.47
N PRO A 67 -13.48 4.39 3.67
CA PRO A 67 -14.92 4.40 3.94
C PRO A 67 -15.72 5.37 3.06
N THR A 68 -15.14 6.52 2.71
CA THR A 68 -15.80 7.54 1.87
C THR A 68 -15.27 7.64 0.43
N ARG A 69 -13.99 7.32 0.19
CA ARG A 69 -13.34 7.44 -1.12
C ARG A 69 -13.38 6.14 -1.94
N GLY A 70 -13.82 5.04 -1.33
CA GLY A 70 -13.82 3.72 -1.96
C GLY A 70 -12.43 3.11 -2.00
N LEU A 71 -12.20 2.23 -2.98
CA LEU A 71 -10.93 1.54 -3.15
C LEU A 71 -9.85 2.51 -3.64
N LEU A 72 -8.81 2.71 -2.82
CA LEU A 72 -7.63 3.49 -3.16
C LEU A 72 -6.45 2.57 -3.49
N LEU A 73 -5.67 2.98 -4.48
CA LEU A 73 -4.45 2.32 -4.91
C LEU A 73 -3.24 2.93 -4.18
N PRO A 74 -2.08 2.23 -4.13
CA PRO A 74 -0.90 2.76 -3.43
C PRO A 74 -0.50 4.16 -3.89
N ALA A 75 -0.64 4.48 -5.19
CA ALA A 75 -0.32 5.80 -5.73
C ALA A 75 -1.13 6.95 -5.08
N ASP A 76 -2.31 6.66 -4.51
CA ASP A 76 -3.18 7.67 -3.90
C ASP A 76 -2.74 8.06 -2.48
N PHE A 77 -1.99 7.19 -1.78
CA PHE A 77 -1.73 7.38 -0.35
C PHE A 77 -0.33 6.98 0.14
N LEU A 78 0.47 6.29 -0.67
CA LEU A 78 1.76 5.76 -0.27
C LEU A 78 2.71 6.88 0.15
N HIS A 79 2.72 7.99 -0.57
CA HIS A 79 3.54 9.15 -0.23
C HIS A 79 3.24 9.69 1.18
N ALA A 80 1.96 9.90 1.50
CA ALA A 80 1.55 10.33 2.84
C ALA A 80 1.89 9.29 3.92
N ALA A 81 1.74 8.00 3.61
CA ALA A 81 2.12 6.91 4.52
C ALA A 81 3.63 6.85 4.78
N GLU A 82 4.46 7.21 3.81
CA GLU A 82 5.92 7.31 3.98
C GLU A 82 6.33 8.52 4.82
N GLU A 83 5.73 9.68 4.57
CA GLU A 83 6.03 10.92 5.30
C GLU A 83 5.68 10.82 6.78
N ASN A 84 4.55 10.19 7.11
CA ASN A 84 4.08 10.07 8.49
C ASN A 84 4.52 8.76 9.19
N GLY A 85 5.27 7.89 8.49
CA GLY A 85 5.78 6.63 9.00
C GLY A 85 4.76 5.49 9.13
N CYS A 86 3.50 5.67 8.71
CA CYS A 86 2.49 4.60 8.75
C CYS A 86 2.84 3.44 7.81
N ILE A 87 3.64 3.67 6.78
CA ILE A 87 4.01 2.62 5.81
C ILE A 87 4.63 1.39 6.47
N GLU A 88 5.39 1.54 7.56
CA GLU A 88 6.00 0.41 8.25
C GLU A 88 4.96 -0.49 8.93
N GLN A 89 3.91 0.11 9.50
CA GLN A 89 2.81 -0.65 10.11
C GLN A 89 1.93 -1.30 9.03
N ILE A 90 1.66 -0.57 7.94
CA ILE A 90 0.92 -1.08 6.78
C ILE A 90 1.64 -2.29 6.21
N ASP A 91 2.95 -2.22 5.99
CA ASP A 91 3.77 -3.32 5.47
C ASP A 91 3.70 -4.56 6.39
N TRP A 92 3.60 -4.42 7.72
CA TRP A 92 3.55 -5.58 8.65
C TRP A 92 2.17 -6.22 8.60
N GLN A 93 1.13 -5.38 8.64
CA GLN A 93 -0.23 -5.84 8.52
C GLN A 93 -0.46 -6.54 7.17
N MET A 94 0.02 -5.93 6.08
CA MET A 94 -0.06 -6.48 4.73
C MET A 94 0.68 -7.80 4.58
N PHE A 95 1.90 -7.90 5.10
CA PHE A 95 2.68 -9.13 5.05
C PHE A 95 1.94 -10.27 5.76
N ALA A 96 1.49 -10.03 7.00
CA ALA A 96 0.74 -11.02 7.76
C ALA A 96 -0.57 -11.45 7.06
N MET A 97 -1.34 -10.49 6.54
CA MET A 97 -2.58 -10.79 5.80
C MET A 97 -2.31 -11.54 4.49
N ALA A 98 -1.24 -11.18 3.77
CA ALA A 98 -0.87 -11.87 2.54
C ALA A 98 -0.48 -13.33 2.82
N CYS A 99 0.31 -13.58 3.86
CA CYS A 99 0.64 -14.94 4.30
C CYS A 99 -0.61 -15.74 4.71
N GLU A 100 -1.51 -15.15 5.50
CA GLU A 100 -2.76 -15.81 5.90
C GLU A 100 -3.63 -16.17 4.68
N GLN A 101 -3.80 -15.23 3.75
CA GLN A 101 -4.65 -15.45 2.58
C GLN A 101 -4.01 -16.34 1.52
N ALA A 102 -2.68 -16.38 1.43
CA ALA A 102 -1.95 -17.19 0.49
C ALA A 102 -2.18 -18.71 0.68
N GLN A 103 -2.55 -19.16 1.88
CA GLN A 103 -2.99 -20.55 2.11
C GLN A 103 -4.19 -20.97 1.25
N ARG A 104 -4.98 -20.02 0.75
CA ARG A 104 -6.15 -20.28 -0.11
C ARG A 104 -5.78 -20.35 -1.58
N LEU A 105 -4.53 -20.03 -1.93
CA LEU A 105 -4.02 -20.12 -3.29
C LEU A 105 -3.51 -21.54 -3.57
N PRO A 106 -3.38 -21.95 -4.84
CA PRO A 106 -2.87 -23.28 -5.17
C PRO A 106 -1.45 -23.48 -4.63
N GLU A 107 -1.21 -24.62 -3.96
CA GLU A 107 0.10 -24.95 -3.36
C GLU A 107 1.26 -24.96 -4.36
N SER A 108 0.98 -25.17 -5.65
CA SER A 108 1.97 -25.16 -6.72
C SER A 108 2.39 -23.75 -7.17
N THR A 109 1.91 -22.69 -6.53
CA THR A 109 2.14 -21.30 -6.92
C THR A 109 2.91 -20.53 -5.86
N TYR A 110 3.77 -19.61 -6.28
CA TYR A 110 4.46 -18.71 -5.35
C TYR A 110 3.66 -17.43 -5.11
N VAL A 111 3.94 -16.74 -4.00
CA VAL A 111 3.40 -15.41 -3.72
C VAL A 111 4.53 -14.41 -3.56
N SER A 112 4.46 -13.31 -4.33
CA SER A 112 5.36 -12.17 -4.20
C SER A 112 4.70 -11.10 -3.34
N ILE A 113 5.39 -10.65 -2.29
CA ILE A 113 4.92 -9.58 -1.41
C ILE A 113 5.86 -8.40 -1.56
N ASN A 114 5.29 -7.22 -1.83
CA ASN A 114 6.05 -5.97 -1.91
C ASN A 114 6.41 -5.48 -0.50
N VAL A 115 7.64 -5.01 -0.35
CA VAL A 115 8.17 -4.56 0.95
C VAL A 115 8.92 -3.23 0.75
N SER A 116 8.69 -2.23 1.59
CA SER A 116 9.41 -0.95 1.50
C SER A 116 10.91 -1.12 1.75
N ALA A 117 11.73 -0.31 1.09
CA ALA A 117 13.19 -0.37 1.26
C ALA A 117 13.64 -0.01 2.69
N ARG A 118 12.82 0.74 3.45
CA ARG A 118 13.07 1.04 4.86
C ARG A 118 12.98 -0.22 5.72
N ARG A 119 12.00 -1.07 5.44
CA ARG A 119 11.80 -2.36 6.12
C ARG A 119 12.99 -3.29 5.98
N LEU A 120 13.56 -3.40 4.78
CA LEU A 120 14.72 -4.27 4.51
C LEU A 120 15.97 -3.88 5.32
N ARG A 121 15.98 -2.68 5.90
CA ARG A 121 17.07 -2.19 6.76
C ARG A 121 16.79 -2.35 8.25
N VAL A 122 15.60 -2.81 8.63
CA VAL A 122 15.26 -3.10 10.03
C VAL A 122 16.04 -4.34 10.47
N PRO A 123 16.78 -4.29 11.59
CA PRO A 123 17.39 -5.48 12.16
C PRO A 123 16.35 -6.58 12.37
N ASP A 124 16.74 -7.84 12.17
CA ASP A 124 15.90 -9.01 12.40
C ASP A 124 14.67 -9.12 11.46
N PHE A 125 14.65 -8.36 10.35
CA PHE A 125 13.56 -8.44 9.37
C PHE A 125 13.32 -9.87 8.86
N ASP A 126 14.40 -10.59 8.56
CA ASP A 126 14.38 -11.98 8.12
C ASP A 126 13.77 -12.90 9.18
N GLU A 127 14.17 -12.76 10.44
CA GLU A 127 13.60 -13.54 11.55
C GLU A 127 12.10 -13.28 11.70
N ILE A 128 11.68 -12.00 11.68
CA ILE A 128 10.26 -11.65 11.82
C ILE A 128 9.46 -12.12 10.61
N ALA A 129 10.01 -12.00 9.40
CA ALA A 129 9.36 -12.47 8.17
C ALA A 129 9.16 -14.00 8.20
N LEU A 130 10.21 -14.76 8.49
CA LEU A 130 10.15 -16.22 8.59
C LEU A 130 9.14 -16.66 9.65
N ARG A 131 9.20 -16.06 10.84
CA ARG A 131 8.24 -16.35 11.92
C ARG A 131 6.81 -16.05 11.51
N THR A 132 6.58 -14.98 10.76
CA THR A 132 5.23 -14.62 10.29
C THR A 132 4.71 -15.61 9.25
N ILE A 133 5.58 -16.08 8.33
CA ILE A 133 5.26 -17.13 7.36
C ILE A 133 4.91 -18.44 8.10
N GLU A 134 5.74 -18.87 9.03
CA GLU A 134 5.53 -20.09 9.81
C GLU A 134 4.22 -20.04 10.62
N ASN A 135 3.94 -18.91 11.27
CA ASN A 135 2.68 -18.72 12.03
C ASN A 135 1.43 -18.77 11.13
N SER A 136 1.59 -18.51 9.84
CA SER A 136 0.52 -18.65 8.85
C SER A 136 0.40 -20.08 8.30
N GLY A 137 1.22 -21.04 8.73
CA GLY A 137 1.16 -22.41 8.23
C GLY A 137 1.70 -22.59 6.80
N LEU A 138 2.33 -21.56 6.24
CA LEU A 138 3.05 -21.65 4.97
C LEU A 138 4.47 -22.18 5.19
N GLN A 139 5.01 -22.83 4.16
CA GLN A 139 6.42 -23.19 4.10
C GLN A 139 7.20 -22.05 3.40
N PRO A 140 8.23 -21.46 4.04
CA PRO A 140 9.05 -20.41 3.45
C PRO A 140 9.84 -20.85 2.21
#